data_AF-A0A358MB56-F1
#
_entry.id   AF-A0A358MB56-F1
#
_cell.length_a   1.000
_cell.length_b   1.000
_cell.length_c   1.000
_cell.angle_alpha   90.00
_cell.angle_beta   90.00
_cell.angle_gamma   90.00
#
_symmetry.space_group_name_H-M   'P 1'
#
loop_
_entity.id
_entity.type
_entity.pdbx_description
1 polymer ?
#
loop_
_entity_poly.entity_id
_entity_poly.type
_entity_poly.pdbx_seq_one_letter_code
_entity_poly.pdbx_strand_id
1 'polypeptide(L)'
;MKRTKKRILSLLLATVVTLGIFPASTFAADTTIALSECQISWDHILTDADGNTFQSGYGLRAEDNPFGYALLPIVREMHDYTAKRNGLTDDKSKWIYGKDYVYCFCIEHGILLSNPTEYVGSGDDMYGDKYKQLSMEQKDLLALALAYGYPNRTDLETSKDANACYSATQLIVWQITLGFRTSPTELDDKTYPADGFSGTMTEQLCRNKYFKDYYDRILSDMAEHYKRPSFAGTLQSSAPVYEMDFESGRYTITLTDTNNVLSNFYISTNGGVSASISGNKLTLSSSKPITDEVLIKLNRKMPSTNNT
;
A
#
# COMPACT_ATOMS: atom_id res chain seq x y z
N MET A 1 37.89 -20.24 -32.24
CA MET A 1 37.65 -20.52 -30.80
C MET A 1 37.95 -19.26 -29.99
N LYS A 2 36.92 -18.52 -29.57
CA LYS A 2 36.87 -17.73 -28.32
C LYS A 2 35.41 -17.35 -28.09
N ARG A 3 34.80 -18.08 -27.15
CA ARG A 3 33.46 -17.87 -26.60
C ARG A 3 33.51 -16.68 -25.64
N THR A 4 32.46 -15.86 -25.65
CA THR A 4 31.72 -15.35 -24.46
C THR A 4 30.57 -14.48 -24.96
N LYS A 5 29.38 -15.04 -25.22
CA LYS A 5 28.23 -15.26 -24.31
C LYS A 5 27.58 -13.97 -23.75
N LYS A 6 26.42 -13.68 -24.37
CA LYS A 6 25.11 -13.26 -23.83
C LYS A 6 25.07 -12.08 -22.84
N ARG A 7 24.62 -10.93 -23.36
CA ARG A 7 23.90 -9.89 -22.62
C ARG A 7 22.43 -10.29 -22.57
N ILE A 8 21.92 -10.61 -21.38
CA ILE A 8 20.49 -10.68 -21.09
C ILE A 8 20.35 -10.00 -19.73
N LEU A 9 19.62 -8.90 -19.69
CA LEU A 9 19.47 -8.03 -18.53
C LEU A 9 18.04 -7.50 -18.58
N SER A 10 17.27 -7.74 -17.52
CA SER A 10 15.88 -7.30 -17.40
C SER A 10 15.60 -7.11 -15.90
N LEU A 11 14.81 -6.10 -15.56
CA LEU A 11 14.42 -5.73 -14.19
C LEU A 11 13.06 -5.03 -14.29
N LEU A 12 12.11 -5.40 -13.42
CA LEU A 12 10.72 -4.95 -13.48
C LEU A 12 10.28 -4.37 -12.14
N LEU A 13 9.58 -3.24 -12.22
CA LEU A 13 8.86 -2.56 -11.15
C LEU A 13 7.56 -3.32 -10.89
N ALA A 14 7.30 -3.85 -9.70
CA ALA A 14 6.03 -4.58 -9.48
C ALA A 14 4.83 -3.61 -9.36
N THR A 15 3.80 -3.81 -10.18
CA THR A 15 2.43 -3.35 -9.88
C THR A 15 1.76 -4.47 -9.10
N VAL A 16 1.44 -4.23 -7.83
CA VAL A 16 0.76 -5.22 -6.99
C VAL A 16 -0.70 -5.27 -7.43
N VAL A 17 -1.01 -6.15 -8.39
CA VAL A 17 -2.39 -6.58 -8.64
C VAL A 17 -2.74 -7.55 -7.51
N THR A 18 -3.50 -7.05 -6.54
CA THR A 18 -3.93 -7.80 -5.35
C THR A 18 -4.73 -9.05 -5.76
N LEU A 19 -4.12 -10.22 -5.65
CA LEU A 19 -4.78 -11.53 -5.70
C LEU A 19 -4.70 -12.23 -4.33
N GLY A 20 -4.72 -11.45 -3.25
CA GLY A 20 -4.92 -11.93 -1.87
C GLY A 20 -6.39 -11.81 -1.45
N ILE A 21 -6.71 -12.26 -0.23
CA ILE A 21 -8.05 -12.43 0.40
C ILE A 21 -8.82 -11.09 0.60
N PHE A 22 -8.46 -10.07 -0.15
CA PHE A 22 -9.16 -8.81 -0.26
C PHE A 22 -10.39 -9.00 -1.18
N PRO A 23 -11.56 -8.45 -0.83
CA PRO A 23 -12.69 -8.45 -1.75
C PRO A 23 -12.24 -7.83 -3.08
N ALA A 24 -12.40 -8.60 -4.16
CA ALA A 24 -11.91 -8.32 -5.53
C ALA A 24 -12.49 -7.05 -6.19
N SER A 25 -13.17 -6.20 -5.42
CA SER A 25 -13.67 -4.91 -5.84
C SER A 25 -12.80 -3.84 -5.18
N THR A 26 -12.07 -3.05 -5.98
CA THR A 26 -11.51 -1.72 -5.68
C THR A 26 -10.02 -1.54 -5.35
N PHE A 27 -9.12 -2.51 -5.57
CA PHE A 27 -7.67 -2.28 -5.39
C PHE A 27 -6.87 -1.97 -6.66
N ALA A 28 -7.51 -2.10 -7.81
CA ALA A 28 -7.04 -1.50 -9.04
C ALA A 28 -8.23 -0.71 -9.57
N ALA A 29 -8.10 0.62 -9.66
CA ALA A 29 -8.71 1.29 -10.81
C ALA A 29 -8.31 0.46 -12.03
N ASP A 30 -9.25 0.04 -12.89
CA ASP A 30 -9.02 -0.73 -14.11
C ASP A 30 -7.71 -0.31 -14.78
N THR A 31 -6.61 -0.98 -14.42
CA THR A 31 -5.28 -0.53 -14.83
C THR A 31 -5.11 -1.16 -16.19
N THR A 32 -5.57 -0.43 -17.21
CA THR A 32 -5.61 -0.90 -18.60
C THR A 32 -4.27 -0.72 -19.29
N ILE A 33 -3.26 -0.20 -18.58
CA ILE A 33 -1.94 0.05 -19.10
C ILE A 33 -1.18 -1.28 -19.31
N ALA A 34 -0.76 -1.54 -20.54
CA ALA A 34 0.13 -2.64 -20.86
C ALA A 34 1.56 -2.27 -20.42
N LEU A 35 1.96 -2.74 -19.24
CA LEU A 35 3.24 -2.34 -18.63
C LEU A 35 4.46 -2.77 -19.46
N SER A 36 4.34 -3.86 -20.23
CA SER A 36 5.37 -4.30 -21.19
C SER A 36 5.65 -3.29 -22.31
N GLU A 37 4.76 -2.31 -22.50
CA GLU A 37 4.87 -1.25 -23.52
C GLU A 37 5.18 0.11 -22.88
N CYS A 38 5.45 0.13 -21.57
CA CYS A 38 5.75 1.35 -20.83
C CYS A 38 7.26 1.62 -20.78
N GLN A 39 7.57 2.91 -20.80
CA GLN A 39 8.87 3.43 -20.41
C GLN A 39 8.82 3.77 -18.92
N ILE A 40 9.89 3.43 -18.20
CA ILE A 40 10.05 3.88 -16.82
C ILE A 40 10.60 5.31 -16.88
N SER A 41 10.23 6.15 -15.93
CA SER A 41 11.03 7.32 -15.62
C SER A 41 11.47 7.32 -14.18
N TRP A 42 12.77 7.61 -14.02
CA TRP A 42 13.39 7.98 -12.76
C TRP A 42 13.28 9.49 -12.68
N ASP A 43 12.16 9.95 -12.13
CA ASP A 43 11.60 11.23 -12.48
C ASP A 43 12.26 12.37 -11.69
N HIS A 44 12.21 12.34 -10.35
CA HIS A 44 12.66 13.47 -9.52
C HIS A 44 13.32 13.04 -8.21
N ILE A 45 14.32 13.80 -7.77
CA ILE A 45 14.75 13.79 -6.38
C ILE A 45 13.60 14.38 -5.54
N LEU A 46 13.11 13.60 -4.59
CA LEU A 46 11.99 14.00 -3.74
C LEU A 46 12.48 14.91 -2.60
N THR A 47 11.77 16.00 -2.42
CA THR A 47 12.08 17.03 -1.42
C THR A 47 10.88 17.32 -0.53
N ASP A 48 11.16 17.70 0.71
CA ASP A 48 10.16 18.18 1.67
C ASP A 48 9.68 19.61 1.36
N ALA A 49 8.81 20.14 2.23
CA ALA A 49 8.26 21.49 2.09
C ALA A 49 9.30 22.60 2.25
N ASP A 50 10.42 22.31 2.94
CA ASP A 50 11.54 23.24 3.16
C ASP A 50 12.60 23.13 2.04
N GLY A 51 12.41 22.21 1.09
CA GLY A 51 13.31 21.97 -0.04
C GLY A 51 14.47 21.00 0.24
N ASN A 52 14.48 20.35 1.41
CA ASN A 52 15.50 19.35 1.74
C ASN A 52 15.18 18.00 1.09
N THR A 53 16.21 17.28 0.64
CA THR A 53 16.04 15.94 0.08
C THR A 53 15.81 14.92 1.20
N PHE A 54 15.01 13.88 0.91
CA PHE A 54 14.91 12.73 1.82
C PHE A 54 16.11 11.81 1.58
N GLN A 55 17.11 11.89 2.45
CA GLN A 55 18.40 11.23 2.27
C GLN A 55 18.72 10.27 3.42
N SER A 56 19.41 9.18 3.11
CA SER A 56 20.01 8.29 4.10
C SER A 56 21.32 7.69 3.59
N GLY A 57 22.29 7.50 4.48
CA GLY A 57 23.58 6.86 4.23
C GLY A 57 23.70 5.59 5.06
N TYR A 58 23.61 4.43 4.40
CA TYR A 58 23.63 3.13 5.06
C TYR A 58 24.09 2.02 4.13
N GLY A 59 24.53 0.91 4.72
CA GLY A 59 24.79 -0.36 4.08
C GLY A 59 23.93 -1.47 4.67
N LEU A 60 24.03 -2.66 4.07
CA LEU A 60 23.35 -3.88 4.50
C LEU A 60 24.27 -5.08 4.30
N ARG A 61 24.38 -5.95 5.30
CA ARG A 61 25.20 -7.17 5.17
C ARG A 61 24.47 -8.20 4.31
N ALA A 62 25.21 -9.09 3.66
CA ALA A 62 24.61 -10.14 2.83
C ALA A 62 23.72 -11.10 3.65
N GLU A 63 24.11 -11.38 4.90
CA GLU A 63 23.33 -12.21 5.85
C GLU A 63 22.00 -11.57 6.28
N ASP A 64 21.91 -10.25 6.23
CA ASP A 64 20.73 -9.47 6.58
C ASP A 64 19.88 -9.11 5.35
N ASN A 65 20.27 -9.54 4.14
CA ASN A 65 19.56 -9.28 2.89
C ASN A 65 18.95 -10.59 2.35
N PRO A 66 17.62 -10.74 2.25
CA PRO A 66 16.99 -11.96 1.74
C PRO A 66 17.36 -12.27 0.28
N PHE A 67 17.92 -11.30 -0.45
CA PHE A 67 18.41 -11.50 -1.82
C PHE A 67 19.87 -11.95 -1.91
N GLY A 68 20.56 -12.11 -0.76
CA GLY A 68 21.86 -12.78 -0.65
C GLY A 68 23.08 -11.93 -0.99
N TYR A 69 22.92 -10.65 -1.34
CA TYR A 69 24.02 -9.74 -1.63
C TYR A 69 24.17 -8.65 -0.55
N ALA A 70 25.40 -8.20 -0.31
CA ALA A 70 25.65 -7.06 0.56
C ALA A 70 25.43 -5.74 -0.20
N LEU A 71 24.97 -4.72 0.51
CA LEU A 71 24.98 -3.34 0.06
C LEU A 71 26.12 -2.60 0.75
N LEU A 72 27.03 -2.07 -0.05
CA LEU A 72 28.06 -1.16 0.45
C LEU A 72 27.40 0.12 0.99
N PRO A 73 27.92 0.67 2.10
CA PRO A 73 27.38 1.87 2.70
C PRO A 73 27.55 3.06 1.77
N ILE A 74 26.46 3.57 1.23
CA ILE A 74 26.46 4.76 0.37
C ILE A 74 25.29 5.67 0.70
N VAL A 75 25.47 6.96 0.41
CA VAL A 75 24.42 7.96 0.57
C VAL A 75 23.46 7.89 -0.61
N ARG A 76 22.16 7.84 -0.32
CA ARG A 76 21.08 7.74 -1.30
C ARG A 76 20.02 8.77 -0.99
N GLU A 77 19.45 9.34 -2.04
CA GLU A 77 18.28 10.21 -1.97
C GLU A 77 17.06 9.43 -2.45
N MET A 78 15.87 9.79 -1.95
CA MET A 78 14.62 9.22 -2.43
C MET A 78 14.26 9.81 -3.79
N HIS A 79 13.83 8.93 -4.69
CA HIS A 79 13.33 9.29 -6.00
C HIS A 79 12.00 8.60 -6.25
N ASP A 80 11.13 9.24 -7.02
CA ASP A 80 9.95 8.58 -7.56
C ASP A 80 10.24 7.81 -8.84
N TYR A 81 9.43 6.76 -9.03
CA TYR A 81 9.38 6.00 -10.25
C TYR A 81 7.97 6.02 -10.81
N THR A 82 7.85 6.30 -12.10
CA THR A 82 6.61 6.10 -12.83
C THR A 82 6.83 5.16 -14.01
N ALA A 83 5.85 4.29 -14.27
CA ALA A 83 5.74 3.60 -15.55
C ALA A 83 4.71 4.37 -16.38
N LYS A 84 5.10 4.81 -17.57
CA LYS A 84 4.27 5.64 -18.45
C LYS A 84 4.23 5.09 -19.86
N ARG A 85 3.10 5.27 -20.52
CA ARG A 85 2.93 4.89 -21.93
C ARG A 85 3.93 5.64 -22.83
N ASN A 86 4.29 5.00 -23.93
CA ASN A 86 5.05 5.64 -24.99
C ASN A 86 4.20 6.71 -25.71
N GLY A 87 4.84 7.82 -26.08
CA GLY A 87 4.21 8.88 -26.89
C GLY A 87 3.28 9.84 -26.14
N LEU A 88 3.32 9.88 -24.80
CA LEU A 88 2.61 10.90 -24.04
C LEU A 88 3.18 12.30 -24.32
N THR A 89 2.32 13.31 -24.28
CA THR A 89 2.74 14.71 -24.39
C THR A 89 3.53 15.14 -23.16
N ASP A 90 4.43 16.12 -23.29
CA ASP A 90 5.18 16.68 -22.15
C ASP A 90 4.27 17.38 -21.12
N ASP A 91 3.05 17.72 -21.51
CA ASP A 91 2.03 18.29 -20.64
C ASP A 91 1.40 17.22 -19.71
N LYS A 92 2.01 17.06 -18.52
CA LYS A 92 1.57 16.12 -17.48
C LYS A 92 0.14 16.33 -17.00
N SER A 93 -0.44 17.54 -17.16
CA SER A 93 -1.82 17.81 -16.75
C SER A 93 -2.86 17.02 -17.54
N LYS A 94 -2.47 16.47 -18.70
CA LYS A 94 -3.30 15.64 -19.57
C LYS A 94 -3.21 14.15 -19.27
N TRP A 95 -2.29 13.75 -18.40
CA TRP A 95 -2.04 12.33 -18.13
C TRP A 95 -3.09 11.81 -17.15
N ILE A 96 -3.67 10.65 -17.48
CA ILE A 96 -4.67 9.98 -16.64
C ILE A 96 -3.98 8.86 -15.87
N TYR A 97 -4.00 8.94 -14.54
CA TYR A 97 -3.46 7.88 -13.67
C TYR A 97 -4.19 6.54 -13.92
N GLY A 98 -3.45 5.44 -13.98
CA GLY A 98 -3.97 4.09 -14.26
C GLY A 98 -4.20 3.78 -15.75
N LYS A 99 -4.24 4.80 -16.61
CA LYS A 99 -4.38 4.65 -18.07
C LYS A 99 -3.11 5.03 -18.82
N ASP A 100 -2.54 6.20 -18.49
CA ASP A 100 -1.38 6.78 -19.17
C ASP A 100 -0.10 6.54 -18.37
N TYR A 101 -0.19 6.58 -17.04
CA TYR A 101 0.92 6.30 -16.15
C TYR A 101 0.47 5.70 -14.82
N VAL A 102 1.40 5.05 -14.13
CA VAL A 102 1.25 4.59 -12.75
C VAL A 102 2.51 4.88 -11.97
N TYR A 103 2.36 5.15 -10.68
CA TYR A 103 3.50 5.18 -9.76
C TYR A 103 3.93 3.77 -9.44
N CYS A 104 5.23 3.60 -9.27
CA CYS A 104 5.83 2.31 -9.03
C CYS A 104 6.80 2.39 -7.86
N PHE A 105 7.04 1.25 -7.23
CA PHE A 105 7.94 1.17 -6.08
C PHE A 105 9.05 0.16 -6.34
N CYS A 106 10.26 0.53 -5.96
CA CYS A 106 11.40 -0.36 -5.98
C CYS A 106 11.22 -1.45 -4.92
N ILE A 107 11.25 -2.72 -5.33
CA ILE A 107 11.29 -3.89 -4.44
C ILE A 107 12.71 -4.48 -4.30
N GLU A 108 13.58 -4.07 -5.22
CA GLU A 108 15.01 -4.29 -5.43
C GLU A 108 15.99 -3.44 -4.63
N HIS A 109 16.06 -3.54 -3.30
CA HIS A 109 16.79 -2.51 -2.58
C HIS A 109 18.31 -2.47 -2.90
N GLY A 110 18.79 -1.28 -3.28
CA GLY A 110 20.21 -0.97 -3.52
C GLY A 110 20.79 -1.43 -4.87
N ILE A 111 19.98 -1.99 -5.76
CA ILE A 111 20.33 -2.30 -7.16
C ILE A 111 19.74 -1.22 -8.08
N LEU A 112 20.59 -0.58 -8.89
CA LEU A 112 20.14 0.44 -9.84
C LEU A 112 19.42 -0.20 -11.04
N LEU A 113 18.45 0.53 -11.60
CA LEU A 113 17.86 0.18 -12.89
C LEU A 113 18.96 0.21 -13.96
N SER A 114 19.14 -0.91 -14.66
CA SER A 114 20.20 -1.03 -15.67
C SER A 114 19.89 -0.28 -16.96
N ASN A 115 18.60 -0.10 -17.27
CA ASN A 115 18.12 0.81 -18.30
C ASN A 115 16.89 1.56 -17.75
N PRO A 116 16.99 2.87 -17.48
CA PRO A 116 15.88 3.62 -16.89
C PRO A 116 14.71 3.82 -17.85
N THR A 117 14.79 3.40 -19.13
CA THR A 117 13.74 3.60 -20.13
C THR A 117 12.92 2.35 -20.47
N GLU A 118 13.25 1.18 -19.92
CA GLU A 118 12.58 -0.08 -20.28
C GLU A 118 12.00 -0.78 -19.05
N TYR A 119 10.68 -0.97 -19.03
CA TYR A 119 9.99 -1.82 -18.07
C TYR A 119 10.05 -3.28 -18.59
N VAL A 120 11.11 -4.04 -18.27
CA VAL A 120 11.21 -5.44 -18.74
C VAL A 120 11.15 -6.42 -17.57
N GLY A 121 10.08 -7.21 -17.55
CA GLY A 121 9.92 -8.40 -16.72
C GLY A 121 11.07 -9.34 -16.96
N SER A 122 11.93 -9.48 -15.97
CA SER A 122 13.01 -10.44 -16.06
C SER A 122 12.47 -11.85 -15.92
N GLY A 123 12.81 -12.72 -16.86
CA GLY A 123 12.63 -14.17 -16.73
C GLY A 123 13.79 -14.85 -16.00
N ASP A 124 14.64 -14.10 -15.27
CA ASP A 124 15.81 -14.61 -14.56
C ASP A 124 15.47 -14.87 -13.07
N ASP A 125 15.64 -16.11 -12.62
CA ASP A 125 15.34 -16.53 -11.24
C ASP A 125 16.27 -15.88 -10.18
N MET A 126 17.47 -15.43 -10.59
CA MET A 126 18.41 -14.71 -9.73
C MET A 126 18.14 -13.20 -9.71
N TYR A 127 17.53 -12.65 -10.78
CA TYR A 127 17.33 -11.22 -10.97
C TYR A 127 15.94 -10.93 -11.55
N GLY A 128 15.10 -10.19 -10.80
CA GLY A 128 13.91 -9.54 -11.38
C GLY A 128 12.57 -10.28 -11.28
N ASP A 129 12.45 -11.29 -10.42
CA ASP A 129 11.15 -11.66 -9.83
C ASP A 129 11.20 -11.79 -8.31
N LYS A 130 11.79 -10.79 -7.66
CA LYS A 130 11.84 -10.71 -6.19
C LYS A 130 10.43 -10.72 -5.58
N TYR A 131 9.43 -10.23 -6.32
CA TYR A 131 8.03 -10.32 -5.91
C TYR A 131 7.57 -11.79 -5.76
N LYS A 132 7.89 -12.68 -6.72
CA LYS A 132 7.60 -14.12 -6.55
C LYS A 132 8.29 -14.72 -5.33
N GLN A 133 9.49 -14.25 -4.99
CA GLN A 133 10.27 -14.71 -3.82
C GLN A 133 9.67 -14.26 -2.49
N LEU A 134 8.79 -13.25 -2.47
CA LEU A 134 8.10 -12.83 -1.26
C LEU A 134 7.13 -13.92 -0.77
N SER A 135 7.10 -14.11 0.55
CA SER A 135 6.06 -14.88 1.24
C SER A 135 4.66 -14.30 0.99
N MET A 136 3.62 -15.09 1.28
CA MET A 136 2.24 -14.60 1.16
C MET A 136 1.98 -13.44 2.13
N GLU A 137 2.53 -13.53 3.34
CA GLU A 137 2.45 -12.54 4.39
C GLU A 137 3.10 -11.21 3.96
N GLN A 138 4.27 -11.27 3.32
CA GLN A 138 4.91 -10.07 2.77
C GLN A 138 4.08 -9.46 1.64
N LYS A 139 3.47 -10.27 0.77
CA LYS A 139 2.61 -9.77 -0.32
C LYS A 139 1.36 -9.11 0.23
N ASP A 140 0.74 -9.67 1.27
CA ASP A 140 -0.42 -9.09 1.94
C ASP A 140 -0.07 -7.78 2.65
N LEU A 141 1.06 -7.75 3.37
CA LEU A 141 1.53 -6.54 4.05
C LEU A 141 1.92 -5.44 3.06
N LEU A 142 2.51 -5.81 1.92
CA LEU A 142 2.81 -4.90 0.83
C LEU A 142 1.53 -4.31 0.21
N ALA A 143 0.52 -5.14 -0.05
CA ALA A 143 -0.78 -4.68 -0.53
C ALA A 143 -1.43 -3.70 0.46
N LEU A 144 -1.33 -3.99 1.76
CA LEU A 144 -1.84 -3.12 2.81
C LEU A 144 -1.10 -1.77 2.86
N ALA A 145 0.24 -1.78 2.73
CA ALA A 145 1.04 -0.57 2.68
C ALA A 145 0.68 0.31 1.48
N LEU A 146 0.46 -0.29 0.31
CA LEU A 146 0.06 0.45 -0.90
C LEU A 146 -1.40 0.94 -0.85
N ALA A 147 -2.26 0.27 -0.12
CA ALA A 147 -3.65 0.69 0.08
C ALA A 147 -3.74 2.00 0.89
N TYR A 148 -2.90 2.15 1.92
CA TYR A 148 -2.92 3.31 2.82
C TYR A 148 -1.83 4.35 2.53
N GLY A 149 -0.81 3.96 1.78
CA GLY A 149 0.24 4.83 1.28
C GLY A 149 -0.08 5.43 -0.08
N TYR A 150 0.98 5.84 -0.76
CA TYR A 150 0.89 6.48 -2.06
C TYR A 150 0.62 5.45 -3.18
N PRO A 151 -0.20 5.76 -4.21
CA PRO A 151 -0.96 7.01 -4.42
C PRO A 151 -2.38 6.99 -3.86
N ASN A 152 -2.82 5.91 -3.20
CA ASN A 152 -4.21 5.75 -2.74
C ASN A 152 -4.61 6.66 -1.56
N ARG A 153 -3.63 7.28 -0.92
CA ARG A 153 -3.81 8.19 0.20
C ARG A 153 -4.55 9.47 -0.22
N THR A 154 -5.62 9.81 0.50
CA THR A 154 -6.58 10.86 0.12
C THR A 154 -6.42 12.18 0.87
N ASP A 155 -5.52 12.26 1.85
CA ASP A 155 -5.26 13.43 2.70
C ASP A 155 -4.01 14.23 2.26
N LEU A 156 -3.68 14.18 0.96
CA LEU A 156 -2.56 14.92 0.38
C LEU A 156 -3.06 16.27 -0.15
N GLU A 157 -2.47 17.37 0.31
CA GLU A 157 -2.88 18.73 -0.09
C GLU A 157 -1.92 19.37 -1.09
N THR A 158 -0.65 18.98 -1.04
CA THR A 158 0.43 19.58 -1.84
C THR A 158 1.28 18.54 -2.57
N SER A 159 2.07 18.98 -3.56
CA SER A 159 3.07 18.11 -4.17
C SER A 159 4.19 17.69 -3.20
N LYS A 160 4.43 18.47 -2.15
CA LYS A 160 5.42 18.14 -1.11
C LYS A 160 4.89 17.07 -0.14
N ASP A 161 3.59 17.07 0.10
CA ASP A 161 2.90 15.97 0.79
C ASP A 161 2.99 14.68 -0.02
N ALA A 162 2.76 14.76 -1.34
CA ALA A 162 2.93 13.63 -2.23
C ALA A 162 4.36 13.08 -2.21
N ASN A 163 5.38 13.95 -2.22
CA ASN A 163 6.78 13.54 -2.10
C ASN A 163 7.06 12.79 -0.80
N ALA A 164 6.61 13.34 0.34
CA ALA A 164 6.82 12.73 1.65
C ALA A 164 6.06 11.39 1.77
N CYS A 165 4.80 11.36 1.32
CA CYS A 165 3.97 10.15 1.31
C CYS A 165 4.56 9.05 0.42
N TYR A 166 5.01 9.38 -0.80
CA TYR A 166 5.68 8.43 -1.68
C TYR A 166 6.94 7.88 -1.01
N SER A 167 7.80 8.76 -0.48
CA SER A 167 9.07 8.39 0.15
C SER A 167 8.86 7.48 1.37
N ALA A 168 7.87 7.79 2.21
CA ALA A 168 7.49 6.97 3.35
C ALA A 168 6.94 5.60 2.91
N THR A 169 6.10 5.58 1.87
CA THR A 169 5.58 4.34 1.29
C THR A 169 6.72 3.48 0.75
N GLN A 170 7.67 4.06 0.02
CA GLN A 170 8.84 3.35 -0.51
C GLN A 170 9.72 2.74 0.58
N LEU A 171 9.94 3.44 1.70
CA LEU A 171 10.66 2.87 2.83
C LEU A 171 9.91 1.66 3.41
N ILE A 172 8.60 1.75 3.60
CA ILE A 172 7.79 0.63 4.12
C ILE A 172 7.86 -0.56 3.16
N VAL A 173 7.79 -0.32 1.84
CA VAL A 173 8.00 -1.37 0.82
C VAL A 173 9.34 -2.06 1.03
N TRP A 174 10.45 -1.31 1.17
CA TRP A 174 11.77 -1.90 1.41
C TRP A 174 11.85 -2.66 2.74
N GLN A 175 11.28 -2.14 3.82
CA GLN A 175 11.25 -2.83 5.11
C GLN A 175 10.54 -4.19 4.99
N ILE A 176 9.45 -4.27 4.21
CA ILE A 176 8.70 -5.51 3.98
C ILE A 176 9.50 -6.46 3.08
N THR A 177 10.05 -5.98 1.96
CA THR A 177 10.76 -6.85 1.00
C THR A 177 12.09 -7.36 1.54
N LEU A 178 12.74 -6.59 2.41
CA LEU A 178 13.94 -7.01 3.15
C LEU A 178 13.62 -7.92 4.36
N GLY A 179 12.34 -8.06 4.72
CA GLY A 179 11.92 -8.87 5.87
C GLY A 179 12.13 -8.19 7.24
N PHE A 180 12.49 -6.91 7.26
CA PHE A 180 12.63 -6.13 8.50
C PHE A 180 11.29 -5.80 9.14
N ARG A 181 10.21 -5.77 8.35
CA ARG A 181 8.86 -5.45 8.82
C ARG A 181 7.91 -6.63 8.62
N THR A 182 7.45 -7.18 9.73
CA THR A 182 6.53 -8.34 9.80
C THR A 182 5.09 -7.92 10.06
N SER A 183 4.87 -6.72 10.57
CA SER A 183 3.54 -6.14 10.81
C SER A 183 3.59 -4.60 10.78
N PRO A 184 2.46 -3.90 10.85
CA PRO A 184 2.46 -2.44 10.97
C PRO A 184 3.23 -1.91 12.19
N THR A 185 3.34 -2.71 13.26
CA THR A 185 3.94 -2.29 14.54
C THR A 185 5.30 -2.90 14.84
N GLU A 186 5.74 -3.91 14.08
CA GLU A 186 7.01 -4.59 14.29
C GLU A 186 8.01 -4.21 13.20
N LEU A 187 9.20 -3.75 13.63
CA LEU A 187 10.32 -3.38 12.78
C LEU A 187 11.63 -3.85 13.41
N ASP A 188 12.47 -4.48 12.61
CA ASP A 188 13.82 -4.90 12.95
C ASP A 188 14.76 -4.50 11.80
N ASP A 189 14.99 -3.19 11.65
CA ASP A 189 15.85 -2.64 10.59
C ASP A 189 17.32 -3.02 10.85
N LYS A 190 17.89 -3.85 9.95
CA LYS A 190 19.26 -4.36 10.06
C LYS A 190 20.31 -3.51 9.35
N THR A 191 19.93 -2.37 8.77
CA THR A 191 20.89 -1.50 8.08
C THR A 191 21.87 -0.85 9.06
N TYR A 192 23.09 -0.60 8.60
CA TYR A 192 24.13 0.08 9.38
C TYR A 192 24.54 1.38 8.70
N PRO A 193 24.89 2.45 9.45
CA PRO A 193 25.17 3.76 8.85
C PRO A 193 26.45 3.76 8.02
N ALA A 194 26.47 4.62 7.00
CA ALA A 194 27.69 5.03 6.31
C ALA A 194 28.51 6.03 7.16
N ASP A 195 29.76 6.27 6.76
CA ASP A 195 30.62 7.25 7.42
C ASP A 195 29.96 8.65 7.44
N GLY A 196 29.96 9.29 8.60
CA GLY A 196 29.30 10.58 8.81
C GLY A 196 27.78 10.49 9.07
N PHE A 197 27.19 9.30 8.99
CA PHE A 197 25.81 9.03 9.36
C PHE A 197 25.72 8.24 10.67
N SER A 198 24.53 8.20 11.25
CA SER A 198 24.26 7.45 12.48
C SER A 198 22.87 6.85 12.42
N GLY A 199 22.69 5.70 13.05
CA GLY A 199 21.42 4.97 13.06
C GLY A 199 21.13 4.22 11.76
N THR A 200 20.03 3.49 11.77
CA THR A 200 19.51 2.73 10.63
C THR A 200 18.96 3.64 9.52
N MET A 201 18.72 3.11 8.32
CA MET A 201 18.03 3.78 7.23
C MET A 201 16.70 4.39 7.71
N THR A 202 15.92 3.63 8.48
CA THR A 202 14.64 4.10 9.01
C THR A 202 14.81 5.28 9.95
N GLU A 203 15.73 5.17 10.92
CA GLU A 203 15.99 6.26 11.87
C GLU A 203 16.49 7.52 11.17
N GLN A 204 17.32 7.38 10.14
CA GLN A 204 17.84 8.51 9.38
C GLN A 204 16.74 9.24 8.61
N LEU A 205 15.89 8.53 7.87
CA LEU A 205 14.78 9.13 7.11
C LEU A 205 13.72 9.74 8.03
N CYS A 206 13.39 9.08 9.13
CA CYS A 206 12.41 9.56 10.11
C CYS A 206 12.90 10.73 10.99
N ARG A 207 14.15 11.21 10.83
CA ARG A 207 14.57 12.52 11.39
C ARG A 207 13.90 13.68 10.66
N ASN A 208 13.55 13.50 9.39
CA ASN A 208 12.77 14.49 8.67
C ASN A 208 11.31 14.41 9.14
N LYS A 209 10.80 15.51 9.72
CA LYS A 209 9.45 15.58 10.29
C LYS A 209 8.34 15.31 9.27
N TYR A 210 8.51 15.74 8.01
CA TYR A 210 7.51 15.55 6.95
C TYR A 210 7.46 14.08 6.53
N PHE A 211 8.63 13.46 6.36
CA PHE A 211 8.74 12.03 6.10
C PHE A 211 8.10 11.22 7.24
N LYS A 212 8.47 11.54 8.49
CA LYS A 212 8.01 10.84 9.68
C LYS A 212 6.49 10.91 9.85
N ASP A 213 5.88 12.06 9.61
CA ASP A 213 4.42 12.21 9.71
C ASP A 213 3.70 11.22 8.79
N TYR A 214 4.05 11.17 7.50
CA TYR A 214 3.45 10.20 6.58
C TYR A 214 3.81 8.75 6.91
N TYR A 215 5.04 8.48 7.33
CA TYR A 215 5.45 7.16 7.78
C TYR A 215 4.58 6.64 8.93
N ASP A 216 4.39 7.46 9.97
CA ASP A 216 3.60 7.09 11.15
C ASP A 216 2.11 6.96 10.79
N ARG A 217 1.57 7.86 9.97
CA ARG A 217 0.15 7.79 9.55
C ARG A 217 -0.15 6.55 8.73
N ILE A 218 0.71 6.19 7.77
CA ILE A 218 0.53 4.98 6.96
C ILE A 218 0.52 3.75 7.87
N LEU A 219 1.51 3.61 8.76
CA LEU A 219 1.59 2.48 9.68
C LEU A 219 0.41 2.43 10.66
N SER A 220 -0.06 3.58 11.13
CA SER A 220 -1.27 3.68 11.95
C SER A 220 -2.48 3.16 11.18
N ASP A 221 -2.72 3.62 9.96
CA ASP A 221 -3.85 3.16 9.15
C ASP A 221 -3.79 1.66 8.84
N MET A 222 -2.58 1.14 8.57
CA MET A 222 -2.35 -0.30 8.41
C MET A 222 -2.69 -1.07 9.70
N ALA A 223 -2.30 -0.57 10.87
CA ALA A 223 -2.61 -1.20 12.16
C ALA A 223 -4.11 -1.18 12.48
N GLU A 224 -4.81 -0.11 12.10
CA GLU A 224 -6.25 0.08 12.31
C GLU A 224 -7.12 -0.70 11.29
N HIS A 225 -6.53 -1.19 10.20
CA HIS A 225 -7.26 -1.85 9.10
C HIS A 225 -8.10 -3.03 9.56
N TYR A 226 -7.56 -3.87 10.44
CA TYR A 226 -8.24 -5.08 10.90
C TYR A 226 -9.20 -4.85 12.07
N LYS A 227 -9.28 -3.63 12.62
CA LYS A 227 -10.31 -3.30 13.61
C LYS A 227 -11.69 -3.31 12.96
N ARG A 228 -12.67 -3.82 13.71
CA ARG A 228 -14.05 -4.04 13.27
C ARG A 228 -15.03 -3.43 14.28
N PRO A 229 -16.26 -3.12 13.86
CA PRO A 229 -17.29 -2.72 14.80
C PRO A 229 -17.46 -3.76 15.91
N SER A 230 -17.63 -3.33 17.16
CA SER A 230 -17.64 -4.24 18.32
C SER A 230 -18.79 -5.26 18.31
N PHE A 231 -19.83 -5.00 17.53
CA PHE A 231 -20.97 -5.88 17.33
C PHE A 231 -20.83 -6.83 16.11
N ALA A 232 -19.70 -6.81 15.40
CA ALA A 232 -19.50 -7.58 14.18
C ALA A 232 -18.57 -8.78 14.40
N GLY A 233 -18.90 -9.92 13.79
CA GLY A 233 -18.01 -11.08 13.69
C GLY A 233 -17.11 -11.05 12.45
N THR A 234 -16.05 -11.87 12.47
CA THR A 234 -15.14 -12.02 11.31
C THR A 234 -15.71 -12.97 10.25
N LEU A 235 -16.38 -14.02 10.70
CA LEU A 235 -17.03 -15.01 9.85
C LEU A 235 -18.53 -15.00 10.13
N GLN A 236 -19.34 -15.43 9.15
CA GLN A 236 -20.78 -15.59 9.34
C GLN A 236 -21.10 -16.54 10.51
N SER A 237 -20.33 -17.63 10.65
CA SER A 237 -20.50 -18.62 11.72
C SER A 237 -20.18 -18.09 13.12
N SER A 238 -19.49 -16.94 13.23
CA SER A 238 -19.12 -16.30 14.49
C SER A 238 -19.75 -14.91 14.64
N ALA A 239 -20.71 -14.55 13.79
CA ALA A 239 -21.38 -13.27 13.84
C ALA A 239 -22.35 -13.27 15.03
N PRO A 240 -22.30 -12.25 15.92
CA PRO A 240 -23.29 -12.12 16.97
C PRO A 240 -24.71 -11.97 16.39
N VAL A 241 -25.68 -12.60 17.04
CA VAL A 241 -27.10 -12.50 16.69
C VAL A 241 -27.76 -11.48 17.59
N TYR A 242 -28.60 -10.63 17.00
CA TYR A 242 -29.33 -9.58 17.71
C TYR A 242 -30.82 -9.64 17.36
N GLU A 243 -31.66 -9.50 18.37
CA GLU A 243 -33.12 -9.45 18.20
C GLU A 243 -33.59 -8.01 18.03
N MET A 244 -34.57 -7.79 17.15
CA MET A 244 -35.18 -6.47 16.98
C MET A 244 -36.37 -6.29 17.91
N ASP A 245 -36.46 -5.13 18.55
CA ASP A 245 -37.60 -4.75 19.35
C ASP A 245 -38.74 -4.25 18.46
N PHE A 246 -39.98 -4.58 18.81
CA PHE A 246 -41.15 -4.06 18.09
C PHE A 246 -41.61 -2.74 18.73
N GLU A 247 -41.32 -1.63 18.07
CA GLU A 247 -41.63 -0.28 18.54
C GLU A 247 -42.33 0.52 17.45
N SER A 248 -43.40 1.24 17.81
CA SER A 248 -44.13 2.14 16.90
C SER A 248 -44.52 1.51 15.55
N GLY A 249 -44.95 0.24 15.58
CA GLY A 249 -45.44 -0.48 14.39
C GLY A 249 -44.34 -1.04 13.47
N ARG A 250 -43.07 -1.04 13.90
CA ARG A 250 -41.95 -1.65 13.16
C ARG A 250 -41.01 -2.40 14.10
N TYR A 251 -40.29 -3.37 13.56
CA TYR A 251 -39.16 -4.00 14.23
C TYR A 251 -37.93 -3.09 14.04
N THR A 252 -37.20 -2.79 15.12
CA THR A 252 -36.04 -1.90 15.10
C THR A 252 -34.96 -2.36 16.08
N ILE A 253 -33.71 -2.11 15.72
CA ILE A 253 -32.58 -2.19 16.66
C ILE A 253 -31.54 -1.13 16.30
N THR A 254 -30.86 -0.58 17.30
CA THR A 254 -29.69 0.28 17.10
C THR A 254 -28.48 -0.31 17.81
N LEU A 255 -27.47 -0.70 17.03
CA LEU A 255 -26.20 -1.22 17.52
C LEU A 255 -25.18 -0.09 17.59
N THR A 256 -24.52 0.07 18.73
CA THR A 256 -23.48 1.09 18.93
C THR A 256 -22.11 0.44 18.87
N ASP A 257 -21.25 0.92 17.98
CA ASP A 257 -19.88 0.48 17.86
C ASP A 257 -19.00 1.16 18.91
N THR A 258 -18.49 0.37 19.85
CA THR A 258 -17.59 0.84 20.91
C THR A 258 -16.13 0.92 20.45
N ASN A 259 -15.79 0.32 19.31
CA ASN A 259 -14.47 0.44 18.69
C ASN A 259 -14.34 1.72 17.84
N ASN A 260 -15.45 2.43 17.59
CA ASN A 260 -15.49 3.68 16.82
C ASN A 260 -14.89 3.59 15.41
N VAL A 261 -15.07 2.46 14.74
CA VAL A 261 -14.59 2.23 13.37
C VAL A 261 -15.71 2.10 12.34
N LEU A 262 -16.98 2.08 12.76
CA LEU A 262 -18.13 1.88 11.86
C LEU A 262 -18.19 2.86 10.68
N SER A 263 -17.73 4.10 10.84
CA SER A 263 -17.66 5.10 9.75
C SER A 263 -16.76 4.66 8.59
N ASN A 264 -15.79 3.79 8.87
CA ASN A 264 -14.90 3.18 7.88
C ASN A 264 -15.57 2.04 7.11
N PHE A 265 -16.83 1.72 7.39
CA PHE A 265 -17.57 0.64 6.73
C PHE A 265 -18.78 1.17 5.97
N TYR A 266 -19.26 0.37 5.03
CA TYR A 266 -20.54 0.52 4.38
C TYR A 266 -21.31 -0.80 4.42
N ILE A 267 -22.64 -0.71 4.38
CA ILE A 267 -23.52 -1.88 4.34
C ILE A 267 -23.50 -2.44 2.92
N SER A 268 -22.87 -3.60 2.72
CA SER A 268 -22.83 -4.29 1.41
C SER A 268 -23.98 -5.26 1.23
N THR A 269 -24.59 -5.73 2.32
CA THR A 269 -25.80 -6.55 2.30
C THR A 269 -26.63 -6.22 3.54
N ASN A 270 -27.93 -6.01 3.36
CA ASN A 270 -28.86 -5.66 4.43
C ASN A 270 -29.88 -6.77 4.71
N GLY A 271 -29.75 -7.95 4.10
CA GLY A 271 -30.65 -9.09 4.36
C GLY A 271 -32.14 -8.80 4.12
N GLY A 272 -32.47 -7.78 3.31
CA GLY A 272 -33.86 -7.38 3.06
C GLY A 272 -34.46 -6.42 4.10
N VAL A 273 -33.70 -5.99 5.12
CA VAL A 273 -34.14 -4.97 6.09
C VAL A 273 -33.64 -3.57 5.69
N SER A 274 -34.28 -2.54 6.23
CA SER A 274 -33.76 -1.17 6.14
C SER A 274 -32.56 -1.03 7.07
N ALA A 275 -31.47 -0.42 6.61
CA ALA A 275 -30.23 -0.30 7.36
C ALA A 275 -29.58 1.06 7.12
N SER A 276 -29.13 1.74 8.18
CA SER A 276 -28.46 3.03 8.09
C SER A 276 -27.32 3.16 9.11
N ILE A 277 -26.26 3.86 8.72
CA ILE A 277 -25.14 4.20 9.60
C ILE A 277 -25.18 5.69 9.89
N SER A 278 -25.10 6.07 11.16
CA SER A 278 -24.96 7.45 11.61
C SER A 278 -23.92 7.51 12.74
N GLY A 279 -22.79 8.18 12.48
CA GLY A 279 -21.64 8.16 13.39
C GLY A 279 -21.16 6.73 13.67
N ASN A 280 -21.18 6.35 14.95
CA ASN A 280 -20.83 5.00 15.41
C ASN A 280 -22.05 4.09 15.64
N LYS A 281 -23.23 4.43 15.10
CA LYS A 281 -24.45 3.64 15.27
C LYS A 281 -24.94 3.05 13.96
N LEU A 282 -25.29 1.77 13.98
CA LEU A 282 -26.02 1.07 12.92
C LEU A 282 -27.47 0.87 13.38
N THR A 283 -28.41 1.44 12.62
CA THR A 283 -29.85 1.23 12.86
C THR A 283 -30.40 0.31 11.79
N LEU A 284 -31.09 -0.75 12.22
CA LEU A 284 -31.77 -1.71 11.36
C LEU A 284 -33.27 -1.66 11.64
N SER A 285 -34.10 -1.76 10.61
CA SER A 285 -35.55 -1.83 10.80
C SER A 285 -36.31 -2.61 9.73
N SER A 286 -37.44 -3.19 10.10
CA SER A 286 -38.35 -3.93 9.22
C SER A 286 -39.81 -3.64 9.54
N SER A 287 -40.65 -3.50 8.52
CA SER A 287 -42.12 -3.42 8.67
C SER A 287 -42.79 -4.80 8.76
N LYS A 288 -42.03 -5.88 8.56
CA LYS A 288 -42.51 -7.27 8.62
C LYS A 288 -41.72 -8.05 9.67
N PRO A 289 -42.33 -9.05 10.33
CA PRO A 289 -41.61 -9.96 11.21
C PRO A 289 -40.46 -10.63 10.47
N ILE A 290 -39.33 -10.78 11.17
CA ILE A 290 -38.18 -11.55 10.69
C ILE A 290 -38.26 -12.91 11.40
N THR A 291 -38.61 -13.96 10.66
CA THR A 291 -38.81 -15.30 11.22
C THR A 291 -37.55 -16.15 11.23
N ASP A 292 -36.57 -15.79 10.40
CA ASP A 292 -35.28 -16.45 10.25
C ASP A 292 -34.16 -15.40 10.27
N GLU A 293 -32.95 -15.80 10.67
CA GLU A 293 -31.80 -14.89 10.74
C GLU A 293 -31.52 -14.20 9.38
N VAL A 294 -31.38 -12.87 9.41
CA VAL A 294 -30.96 -12.08 8.26
C VAL A 294 -29.52 -11.62 8.44
N LEU A 295 -28.68 -11.83 7.43
CA LEU A 295 -27.28 -11.46 7.51
C LEU A 295 -27.05 -10.02 7.04
N ILE A 296 -26.45 -9.21 7.91
CA ILE A 296 -25.92 -7.89 7.55
C ILE A 296 -24.42 -8.02 7.27
N LYS A 297 -23.98 -7.57 6.10
CA LYS A 297 -22.55 -7.52 5.74
C LYS A 297 -22.08 -6.08 5.73
N LEU A 298 -21.00 -5.84 6.48
CA LEU A 298 -20.29 -4.57 6.51
C LEU A 298 -18.95 -4.76 5.80
N ASN A 299 -18.73 -4.03 4.72
CA ASN A 299 -17.45 -3.99 4.03
C ASN A 299 -16.69 -2.73 4.42
N ARG A 300 -15.39 -2.87 4.67
CA ARG A 300 -14.53 -1.71 4.92
C ARG A 300 -14.41 -0.90 3.62
N LYS A 301 -14.47 0.42 3.76
CA LYS A 301 -14.15 1.38 2.72
C LYS A 301 -12.64 1.36 2.53
N MET A 302 -12.20 1.11 1.31
CA MET A 302 -10.79 1.18 0.95
C MET A 302 -10.47 2.58 0.41
N PRO A 303 -9.28 3.13 0.71
CA PRO A 303 -8.79 4.31 0.00
C PRO A 303 -8.73 4.03 -1.51
N SER A 304 -8.98 5.05 -2.33
CA SER A 304 -9.02 4.91 -3.79
C SER A 304 -8.51 6.16 -4.49
N THR A 305 -7.69 5.96 -5.53
CA THR A 305 -7.24 7.00 -6.45
C THR A 305 -8.28 7.45 -7.46
N ASN A 306 -9.48 6.88 -7.52
CA ASN A 306 -10.50 7.27 -8.52
C ASN A 306 -11.04 8.71 -8.33
N ASN A 307 -10.51 9.44 -7.34
CA ASN A 307 -10.83 10.83 -7.05
C ASN A 307 -9.71 11.82 -7.42
N THR A 308 -8.65 11.39 -8.11
CA THR A 308 -7.71 12.31 -8.79
C THR A 308 -8.13 12.59 -10.22
#